data_AF-A0A0M3JR15-F1
#
_entry.id   AF-A0A0M3JR15-F1
#
_cell.length_a   1.000
_cell.length_b   1.000
_cell.length_c   1.000
_cell.angle_alpha   90.00
_cell.angle_beta   90.00
_cell.angle_gamma   90.00
#
_symmetry.space_group_name_H-M   'P 1'
#
loop_
_entity.id
_entity.type
_entity.pdbx_description
1 polymer ?
#
loop_
_entity_poly.entity_id
_entity_poly.type
_entity_poly.pdbx_seq_one_letter_code
_entity_poly.pdbx_strand_id
1 'polypeptide(L)'
;MSVRSLLKSRHLDLAEGNLPTVSYEWERELWAKRERFGRYGLASGVDVAELWPTVQEIEEENELGLYVHYGDALRSAQMAKQNAEAAMNARLEKLAKNEANYGKVLAKFEASIVKAKKEKSDQEKKLEQRIREIQEHFGYWIDPKDPRFEVMLAQKEAEEKKVSCLNIYRYNVVAKKLARRRATEQKTIASVVDGSNK
;
A
#
# COMPACT_ATOMS: atom_id res chain seq x y z
N MET A 1 6.29 -63.72 54.52
CA MET A 1 5.65 -64.15 53.25
C MET A 1 6.68 -64.03 52.14
N SER A 2 6.90 -65.08 51.35
CA SER A 2 7.93 -65.08 50.30
C SER A 2 7.47 -64.24 49.11
N VAL A 3 8.29 -63.27 48.68
CA VAL A 3 7.97 -62.34 47.56
C VAL A 3 7.62 -63.08 46.26
N ARG A 4 8.11 -64.31 46.08
CA ARG A 4 7.81 -65.17 44.94
C ARG A 4 6.33 -65.49 44.78
N SER A 5 5.53 -65.51 45.84
CA SER A 5 4.11 -65.89 45.77
C SER A 5 3.17 -64.77 45.29
N LEU A 6 3.66 -63.53 45.14
CA LEU A 6 2.87 -62.37 44.68
C LEU A 6 3.08 -62.04 43.19
N LEU A 7 4.07 -62.66 42.54
CA LEU A 7 4.37 -62.42 41.14
C LEU A 7 3.49 -63.30 40.25
N LYS A 8 2.95 -62.72 39.17
CA LYS A 8 2.27 -63.51 38.12
C LYS A 8 3.28 -64.44 37.45
N SER A 9 2.81 -65.56 36.92
CA SER A 9 3.62 -66.56 36.19
C SER A 9 4.61 -65.91 35.22
N ARG A 10 4.15 -64.97 34.39
CA ARG A 10 5.00 -64.21 33.46
C ARG A 10 6.18 -63.49 34.13
N HIS A 11 5.95 -62.85 35.27
CA HIS A 11 7.00 -62.12 35.97
C HIS A 11 8.01 -63.06 36.63
N LEU A 12 7.56 -64.26 37.02
CA LEU A 12 8.44 -65.33 37.46
C LEU A 12 9.31 -65.83 36.30
N ASP A 13 8.72 -66.10 35.13
CA ASP A 13 9.45 -66.53 33.93
C ASP A 13 10.56 -65.53 33.58
N LEU A 14 10.23 -64.23 33.57
CA LEU A 14 11.19 -63.16 33.30
C LEU A 14 12.31 -63.07 34.36
N ALA A 15 11.98 -63.26 35.64
CA ALA A 15 12.96 -63.22 36.72
C ALA A 15 13.90 -64.43 36.71
N GLU A 16 13.42 -65.57 36.22
CA GLU A 16 14.20 -66.80 36.04
C GLU A 16 14.99 -66.83 34.72
N GLY A 17 14.79 -65.84 33.84
CA GLY A 17 15.42 -65.78 32.52
C GLY A 17 14.77 -66.71 31.49
N ASN A 18 13.60 -67.27 31.82
CA ASN A 18 12.80 -68.11 30.94
C ASN A 18 11.97 -67.24 29.98
N LEU A 19 11.54 -67.84 28.87
CA LEU A 19 10.71 -67.14 27.90
C LEU A 19 9.31 -66.87 28.46
N PRO A 20 8.85 -65.61 28.46
CA PRO A 20 7.52 -65.28 28.95
C PRO A 20 6.43 -65.86 28.05
N THR A 21 5.43 -66.48 28.64
CA THR A 21 4.25 -66.98 27.92
C THR A 21 3.47 -65.86 27.22
N VAL A 22 3.01 -66.12 25.98
CA VAL A 22 2.18 -65.18 25.21
C VAL A 22 0.78 -65.14 25.82
N SER A 23 0.42 -64.04 26.47
CA SER A 23 -0.84 -63.91 27.20
C SER A 23 -1.77 -62.86 26.60
N TYR A 24 -1.22 -61.80 25.99
CA TYR A 24 -2.00 -60.67 25.49
C TYR A 24 -2.15 -60.69 23.97
N GLU A 25 -3.20 -60.06 23.45
CA GLU A 25 -3.48 -60.00 22.01
C GLU A 25 -2.40 -59.23 21.24
N TRP A 26 -1.93 -58.10 21.79
CA TRP A 26 -0.84 -57.32 21.18
C TRP A 26 0.48 -58.10 21.07
N GLU A 27 0.70 -59.11 21.91
CA GLU A 27 1.91 -59.96 21.83
C GLU A 27 1.88 -60.92 20.62
N ARG A 28 0.71 -61.07 20.01
CA ARG A 28 0.52 -61.83 18.77
C ARG A 28 0.70 -60.97 17.53
N GLU A 29 0.76 -59.64 17.68
CA GLU A 29 1.01 -58.74 16.57
C GLU A 29 2.44 -58.87 16.04
N LEU A 30 2.64 -58.52 14.77
CA LEU A 30 3.89 -58.74 14.05
C LEU A 30 5.08 -58.00 14.69
N TRP A 31 4.87 -56.77 15.17
CA TRP A 31 5.94 -55.99 15.81
C TRP A 31 6.40 -56.63 17.13
N ALA A 32 5.48 -57.20 17.93
CA ALA A 32 5.81 -57.86 19.18
C ALA A 32 6.51 -59.21 18.95
N LYS A 33 6.14 -59.93 17.87
CA LYS A 33 6.87 -61.11 17.40
C LYS A 33 8.30 -60.78 16.98
N ARG A 34 8.51 -59.70 16.21
CA ARG A 34 9.84 -59.19 15.82
C ARG A 34 10.69 -58.83 17.04
N GLU A 35 10.10 -58.12 18.01
CA GLU A 35 10.80 -57.76 19.25
C GLU A 35 11.20 -58.99 20.08
N ARG A 36 10.28 -59.96 20.23
CA ARG A 36 10.54 -61.22 20.94
C ARG A 36 11.66 -62.02 20.26
N PHE A 37 11.63 -62.13 18.94
CA PHE A 37 12.70 -62.77 18.17
C PHE A 37 14.03 -62.02 18.32
N GLY A 38 14.03 -60.69 18.31
CA GLY A 38 15.24 -59.89 18.56
C GLY A 38 15.85 -60.10 19.95
N ARG A 39 15.01 -60.33 20.98
CA ARG A 39 15.48 -60.54 22.36
C ARG A 39 15.93 -61.97 22.66
N TYR A 40 15.22 -62.98 22.15
CA TYR A 40 15.45 -64.39 22.51
C TYR A 40 15.95 -65.25 21.34
N GLY A 41 16.07 -64.69 20.13
CA GLY A 41 16.51 -65.41 18.93
C GLY A 41 15.60 -66.60 18.59
N LEU A 42 16.20 -67.69 18.11
CA LEU A 42 15.49 -68.92 17.75
C LEU A 42 14.79 -69.60 18.93
N ALA A 43 15.23 -69.35 20.17
CA ALA A 43 14.56 -69.87 21.37
C ALA A 43 13.14 -69.30 21.54
N SER A 44 12.80 -68.21 20.84
CA SER A 44 11.46 -67.62 20.82
C SER A 44 10.40 -68.50 20.15
N GLY A 45 10.78 -69.46 19.32
CA GLY A 45 9.84 -70.29 18.56
C GLY A 45 9.01 -69.50 17.54
N VAL A 46 9.39 -68.25 17.26
CA VAL A 46 8.77 -67.42 16.22
C VAL A 46 9.31 -67.86 14.86
N ASP A 47 8.42 -68.09 13.90
CA ASP A 47 8.83 -68.41 12.53
C ASP A 47 9.47 -67.18 11.87
N VAL A 48 10.66 -67.36 11.32
CA VAL A 48 11.45 -66.29 10.70
C VAL A 48 10.78 -65.81 9.41
N ALA A 49 10.08 -66.70 8.71
CA ALA A 49 9.39 -66.35 7.46
C ALA A 49 8.29 -65.30 7.69
N GLU A 50 7.57 -65.39 8.82
CA GLU A 50 6.50 -64.44 9.17
C GLU A 50 7.05 -63.05 9.50
N LEU A 51 8.33 -62.92 9.88
CA LEU A 51 8.91 -61.64 10.28
C LEU A 51 9.16 -60.69 9.11
N TRP A 52 9.32 -61.22 7.90
CA TRP A 52 9.53 -60.42 6.70
C TRP A 52 8.22 -59.72 6.28
N PRO A 53 8.31 -58.52 5.69
CA PRO A 53 7.13 -57.86 5.16
C PRO A 53 6.48 -58.72 4.07
N THR A 54 5.15 -58.63 4.00
CA THR A 54 4.40 -59.34 2.95
C THR A 54 4.54 -58.63 1.61
N VAL A 55 4.27 -59.34 0.51
CA VAL A 55 4.29 -58.75 -0.84
C VAL A 55 3.32 -57.55 -0.93
N GLN A 56 2.17 -57.63 -0.26
CA GLN A 56 1.19 -56.55 -0.20
C GLN A 56 1.75 -55.31 0.51
N GLU A 57 2.42 -55.48 1.67
CA GLU A 57 3.05 -54.36 2.39
C GLU A 57 4.14 -53.67 1.53
N ILE A 58 4.90 -54.45 0.76
CA ILE A 58 5.94 -53.92 -0.14
C ILE A 58 5.30 -53.15 -1.31
N GLU A 59 4.22 -53.66 -1.89
CA GLU A 59 3.48 -52.99 -2.96
C GLU A 59 2.87 -51.67 -2.45
N GLU A 60 2.23 -51.67 -1.28
CA GLU A 60 1.70 -50.48 -0.63
C GLU A 60 2.80 -49.43 -0.37
N GLU A 61 3.98 -49.84 0.13
CA GLU A 61 5.10 -48.93 0.36
C GLU A 61 5.63 -48.30 -0.94
N ASN A 62 5.65 -49.07 -2.02
CA ASN A 62 6.03 -48.57 -3.35
C ASN A 62 4.98 -47.61 -3.93
N GLU A 63 3.68 -47.89 -3.72
CA GLU A 63 2.58 -47.03 -4.15
C GLU A 63 2.55 -45.67 -3.46
N LEU A 64 3.01 -45.59 -2.20
CA LEU A 64 3.14 -44.32 -1.48
C LEU A 64 4.05 -43.31 -2.20
N GLY A 65 5.00 -43.78 -3.03
CA GLY A 65 5.82 -42.93 -3.88
C GLY A 65 6.69 -41.92 -3.12
N LEU A 66 7.00 -42.19 -1.84
CA LEU A 66 7.79 -41.31 -0.97
C LEU A 66 9.23 -41.15 -1.45
N TYR A 67 9.75 -42.16 -2.13
CA TYR A 67 11.12 -42.21 -2.60
C TYR A 67 11.16 -42.11 -4.12
N VAL A 68 12.11 -41.31 -4.60
CA VAL A 68 12.35 -41.10 -6.03
C VAL A 68 13.76 -41.58 -6.35
N HIS A 69 13.94 -42.16 -7.53
CA HIS A 69 15.27 -42.53 -7.99
C HIS A 69 16.18 -41.29 -8.11
N TYR A 70 17.43 -41.46 -7.68
CA TYR A 70 18.42 -40.38 -7.67
C TYR A 70 18.56 -39.67 -9.02
N GLY A 71 18.57 -40.43 -10.12
CA GLY A 71 18.68 -39.85 -11.47
C GLY A 71 17.51 -38.94 -11.83
N ASP A 72 16.29 -39.28 -11.43
CA ASP A 72 15.10 -38.46 -11.65
C ASP A 72 15.11 -37.20 -10.80
N ALA A 73 15.50 -37.32 -9.53
CA ALA A 73 15.65 -36.19 -8.63
C ALA A 73 16.73 -35.21 -9.12
N LEU A 74 17.84 -35.72 -9.66
CA LEU A 74 18.89 -34.88 -10.22
C LEU A 74 18.40 -34.12 -11.46
N ARG A 75 17.70 -34.81 -12.37
CA ARG A 75 17.12 -34.18 -13.57
C ARG A 75 16.12 -33.09 -13.22
N SER A 76 15.21 -33.35 -12.27
CA SER A 76 14.21 -32.37 -11.85
C SER A 76 14.88 -31.13 -11.22
N ALA A 77 15.90 -31.33 -10.39
CA ALA A 77 16.67 -30.24 -9.79
C ALA A 77 17.42 -29.40 -10.85
N GLN A 78 18.04 -30.04 -11.84
CA GLN A 78 18.72 -29.34 -12.93
C GLN A 78 17.75 -28.52 -13.78
N MET A 79 16.60 -29.09 -14.13
CA MET A 79 15.55 -28.39 -14.88
C MET A 79 15.00 -27.19 -14.09
N ALA A 80 14.76 -27.36 -12.78
CA ALA A 80 14.31 -26.27 -11.92
C ALA A 80 15.34 -25.13 -11.87
N LYS A 81 16.63 -25.45 -11.79
CA LYS A 81 17.72 -24.47 -11.80
C LYS A 81 17.77 -23.70 -13.11
N GLN A 82 17.73 -24.40 -14.25
CA GLN A 82 17.73 -23.76 -15.58
C GLN A 82 16.54 -22.82 -15.78
N ASN A 83 15.35 -23.24 -15.34
CA ASN A 83 14.15 -22.41 -15.42
C ASN A 83 14.26 -21.15 -14.55
N ALA A 84 14.84 -21.27 -13.35
CA ALA A 84 15.06 -20.13 -12.47
C ALA A 84 16.07 -19.14 -13.08
N GLU A 85 17.16 -19.63 -13.66
CA GLU A 85 18.17 -18.83 -14.36
C GLU A 85 17.57 -18.12 -15.58
N ALA A 86 16.79 -18.83 -16.40
CA ALA A 86 16.10 -18.25 -17.55
C ALA A 86 15.11 -17.14 -17.14
N ALA A 87 14.34 -17.35 -16.08
CA ALA A 87 13.41 -16.36 -15.56
C ALA A 87 14.13 -15.12 -15.01
N MET A 88 15.27 -15.31 -14.34
CA MET A 88 16.12 -14.23 -13.84
C MET A 88 16.71 -13.41 -14.98
N ASN A 89 17.26 -14.07 -16.00
CA ASN A 89 17.79 -13.42 -17.20
C ASN A 89 16.71 -12.64 -17.95
N ALA A 90 15.52 -13.22 -18.17
CA ALA A 90 14.40 -12.53 -18.80
C ALA A 90 13.95 -11.29 -18.01
N ARG A 91 14.01 -11.33 -16.67
CA ARG A 91 13.73 -10.17 -15.81
C ARG A 91 14.81 -9.08 -15.98
N LEU A 92 16.09 -9.46 -16.00
CA LEU A 92 17.19 -8.53 -16.20
C LEU A 92 17.12 -7.85 -17.56
N GLU A 93 16.80 -8.59 -18.62
CA GLU A 93 16.62 -8.03 -19.96
C GLU A 93 15.48 -7.00 -20.02
N LYS A 94 14.36 -7.30 -19.35
CA LYS A 94 13.24 -6.34 -19.23
C LYS A 94 13.67 -5.09 -18.47
N LEU A 95 14.44 -5.25 -17.38
CA LEU A 95 14.94 -4.13 -16.60
C LEU A 95 15.89 -3.25 -17.43
N ALA A 96 16.83 -3.86 -18.16
CA ALA A 96 17.75 -3.14 -19.03
C ALA A 96 17.02 -2.35 -20.13
N LYS A 97 15.97 -2.94 -20.75
CA LYS A 97 15.11 -2.24 -21.72
C LYS A 97 14.36 -1.06 -21.10
N ASN A 98 13.89 -1.21 -19.86
CA ASN A 98 13.19 -0.16 -19.14
C ASN A 98 14.16 0.97 -18.75
N GLU A 99 15.35 0.64 -18.28
CA GLU A 99 16.41 1.59 -17.93
C GLU A 99 16.84 2.41 -19.15
N ALA A 100 17.05 1.77 -20.30
CA ALA A 100 17.36 2.47 -21.55
C ALA A 100 16.26 3.45 -21.98
N ASN A 101 15.00 3.15 -21.67
CA ASN A 101 13.85 4.01 -21.97
C ASN A 101 13.56 5.05 -20.88
N TYR A 102 14.14 4.90 -19.69
CA TYR A 102 13.80 5.68 -18.51
C TYR A 102 14.01 7.18 -18.72
N GLY A 103 15.16 7.58 -19.27
CA GLY A 103 15.46 9.00 -19.53
C GLY A 103 14.44 9.67 -20.46
N LYS A 104 13.97 8.95 -21.49
CA LYS A 104 12.94 9.46 -22.41
C LYS A 104 11.59 9.61 -21.72
N VAL A 105 11.22 8.67 -20.85
CA VAL A 105 9.97 8.70 -20.10
C VAL A 105 10.00 9.84 -19.07
N LEU A 106 11.12 10.01 -18.36
CA LEU A 106 11.32 11.08 -17.39
C LEU A 106 11.18 12.46 -18.05
N ALA A 107 11.85 12.69 -19.17
CA ALA A 107 11.74 13.95 -19.92
C ALA A 107 10.30 14.25 -20.37
N LYS A 108 9.56 13.23 -20.82
CA LYS A 108 8.13 13.38 -21.17
C LYS A 108 7.27 13.73 -19.95
N PHE A 109 7.55 13.12 -18.81
CA PHE A 109 6.82 13.37 -17.56
C PHE A 109 7.08 14.79 -17.03
N GLU A 110 8.34 15.23 -17.01
CA GLU A 110 8.70 16.60 -16.63
C GLU A 110 8.04 17.63 -17.56
N ALA A 111 8.07 17.38 -18.87
CA ALA A 111 7.37 18.23 -19.84
C ALA A 111 5.85 18.27 -19.59
N SER A 112 5.24 17.14 -19.21
CA SER A 112 3.83 17.09 -18.83
C SER A 112 3.54 17.88 -17.56
N ILE A 113 4.39 17.80 -16.53
CA ILE A 113 4.25 18.61 -15.31
C ILE A 113 4.32 20.10 -15.65
N VAL A 114 5.28 20.51 -16.49
CA VAL A 114 5.44 21.92 -16.89
C VAL A 114 4.20 22.39 -17.67
N LYS A 115 3.67 21.58 -18.59
CA LYS A 115 2.42 21.88 -19.30
C LYS A 115 1.24 21.98 -18.35
N ALA A 116 1.04 21.00 -17.47
CA ALA A 116 -0.03 21.01 -16.48
C ALA A 116 0.07 22.24 -15.56
N LYS A 117 1.27 22.60 -15.10
CA LYS A 117 1.49 23.82 -14.31
C LYS A 117 1.18 25.09 -15.10
N LYS A 118 1.47 25.15 -16.41
CA LYS A 118 1.14 26.31 -17.27
C LYS A 118 -0.35 26.40 -17.57
N GLU A 119 -1.01 25.28 -17.86
CA GLU A 119 -2.44 25.20 -18.17
C GLU A 119 -3.31 25.51 -16.95
N LYS A 120 -2.89 25.05 -15.77
CA LYS A 120 -3.46 25.49 -14.48
C LYS A 120 -3.33 26.99 -14.24
N SER A 121 -2.43 27.68 -14.93
CA SER A 121 -1.95 28.96 -14.47
C SER A 121 -2.78 30.17 -14.87
N ASP A 122 -3.76 30.09 -15.77
CA ASP A 122 -4.52 31.30 -16.15
C ASP A 122 -5.95 31.30 -15.62
N GLN A 123 -6.61 30.14 -15.61
CA GLN A 123 -7.96 30.01 -15.05
C GLN A 123 -7.92 29.86 -13.53
N GLU A 124 -7.02 29.03 -12.98
CA GLU A 124 -6.89 28.90 -11.53
C GLU A 124 -6.34 30.19 -10.91
N LYS A 125 -5.39 30.90 -11.54
CA LYS A 125 -4.94 32.22 -11.06
C LYS A 125 -6.05 33.26 -11.05
N LYS A 126 -6.91 33.30 -12.08
CA LYS A 126 -8.08 34.21 -12.11
C LYS A 126 -9.09 33.85 -11.03
N LEU A 127 -9.30 32.57 -10.77
CA LEU A 127 -10.18 32.11 -9.69
C LEU A 127 -9.59 32.42 -8.32
N GLU A 128 -8.30 32.16 -8.09
CA GLU A 128 -7.58 32.50 -6.86
C GLU A 128 -7.59 34.00 -6.58
N GLN A 129 -7.37 34.84 -7.60
CA GLN A 129 -7.50 36.29 -7.47
C GLN A 129 -8.91 36.70 -7.02
N ARG A 130 -9.95 36.15 -7.65
CA ARG A 130 -11.34 36.43 -7.28
C ARG A 130 -11.68 35.97 -5.85
N ILE A 131 -11.19 34.80 -5.44
CA ILE A 131 -11.38 34.28 -4.07
C ILE A 131 -10.70 35.19 -3.06
N ARG A 132 -9.46 35.61 -3.35
CA ARG A 132 -8.68 36.48 -2.47
C ARG A 132 -9.32 37.84 -2.31
N GLU A 133 -9.84 38.42 -3.39
CA GLU A 133 -10.56 39.68 -3.37
C GLU A 133 -11.84 39.63 -2.52
N ILE A 134 -12.61 38.54 -2.60
CA ILE A 134 -13.80 38.35 -1.77
C ILE A 134 -13.40 38.14 -0.30
N GLN A 135 -12.35 37.35 -0.04
CA GLN A 135 -11.84 37.14 1.31
C GLN A 135 -11.36 38.45 1.94
N GLU A 136 -10.71 39.33 1.18
CA GLU A 136 -10.27 40.64 1.66
C GLU A 136 -11.44 41.59 1.95
N HIS A 137 -12.50 41.53 1.13
CA HIS A 137 -13.69 42.37 1.30
C HIS A 137 -14.59 41.92 2.47
N PHE A 138 -14.79 40.60 2.63
CA PHE A 138 -15.73 40.06 3.62
C PHE A 138 -15.06 39.52 4.88
N GLY A 139 -13.76 39.21 4.86
CA GLY A 139 -12.97 38.81 6.02
C GLY A 139 -13.04 37.32 6.41
N TYR A 140 -13.79 36.50 5.68
CA TYR A 140 -13.89 35.05 5.90
C TYR A 140 -13.76 34.27 4.60
N TRP A 141 -13.29 33.03 4.71
CA TRP A 141 -13.05 32.16 3.57
C TRP A 141 -14.36 31.53 3.07
N ILE A 142 -14.57 31.55 1.75
CA ILE A 142 -15.78 31.07 1.07
C ILE A 142 -15.35 30.18 -0.10
N ASP A 143 -16.03 29.05 -0.23
CA ASP A 143 -15.77 28.10 -1.31
C ASP A 143 -16.25 28.64 -2.68
N PRO A 144 -15.46 28.50 -3.76
CA PRO A 144 -15.83 29.00 -5.09
C PRO A 144 -16.99 28.23 -5.75
N LYS A 145 -17.31 27.05 -5.22
CA LYS A 145 -18.39 26.18 -5.69
C LYS A 145 -19.72 26.46 -4.99
N ASP A 146 -19.72 27.29 -3.96
CA ASP A 146 -20.95 27.68 -3.27
C ASP A 146 -21.70 28.73 -4.10
N PRO A 147 -23.01 28.57 -4.37
CA PRO A 147 -23.83 29.59 -5.05
C PRO A 147 -23.79 30.97 -4.38
N ARG A 148 -23.44 31.05 -3.10
CA ARG A 148 -23.25 32.31 -2.37
C ARG A 148 -22.08 33.14 -2.90
N PHE A 149 -21.07 32.52 -3.52
CA PHE A 149 -19.89 33.19 -4.07
C PHE A 149 -20.27 34.20 -5.17
N GLU A 150 -21.16 33.82 -6.08
CA GLU A 150 -21.61 34.69 -7.18
C GLU A 150 -22.40 35.91 -6.68
N VAL A 151 -23.23 35.69 -5.65
CA VAL A 151 -24.02 36.76 -5.02
C VAL A 151 -23.11 37.78 -4.34
N MET A 152 -22.08 37.33 -3.64
CA MET A 152 -21.13 38.22 -2.96
C MET A 152 -20.20 38.97 -3.93
N LEU A 153 -19.82 38.35 -5.04
CA LEU A 153 -19.10 39.02 -6.13
C LEU A 153 -19.94 40.18 -6.71
N ALA A 154 -21.21 39.92 -7.00
CA ALA A 154 -22.13 40.93 -7.54
C ALA A 154 -22.38 42.09 -6.56
N GLN A 155 -22.43 41.80 -5.25
CA GLN A 155 -22.54 42.81 -4.20
C GLN A 155 -21.30 43.71 -4.16
N LYS A 156 -20.09 43.14 -4.17
CA LYS A 156 -18.83 43.90 -4.24
C LYS A 156 -18.80 44.83 -5.46
N GLU A 157 -19.06 44.29 -6.66
CA GLU A 157 -19.02 45.10 -7.89
C GLU A 157 -20.02 46.26 -7.85
N ALA A 158 -21.20 46.05 -7.25
CA ALA A 158 -22.21 47.10 -7.10
C ALA A 158 -21.76 48.19 -6.10
N GLU A 159 -21.08 47.81 -5.02
CA GLU A 159 -20.54 48.74 -4.03
C GLU A 159 -19.37 49.55 -4.61
N GLU A 160 -18.43 48.93 -5.32
CA GLU A 160 -17.34 49.62 -6.00
C GLU A 160 -17.85 50.58 -7.10
N LYS A 161 -18.87 50.19 -7.86
CA LYS A 161 -19.53 51.07 -8.84
C LYS A 161 -20.21 52.26 -8.18
N LYS A 162 -20.86 52.06 -7.03
CA LYS A 162 -21.47 53.17 -6.26
C LYS A 162 -20.41 54.10 -5.71
N VAL A 163 -19.34 53.56 -5.12
CA VAL A 163 -18.22 54.34 -4.56
C VAL A 163 -17.48 55.11 -5.66
N SER A 164 -17.25 54.51 -6.83
CA SER A 164 -16.60 55.18 -7.95
C SER A 164 -17.48 56.30 -8.51
N CYS A 165 -18.78 56.06 -8.72
CA CYS A 165 -19.74 57.09 -9.12
C CYS A 165 -19.81 58.24 -8.10
N LEU A 166 -19.83 57.92 -6.81
CA LEU A 166 -19.85 58.92 -5.74
C LEU A 166 -18.54 59.72 -5.70
N ASN A 167 -17.39 59.07 -5.91
CA ASN A 167 -16.09 59.72 -5.96
C ASN A 167 -15.95 60.63 -7.18
N ILE A 168 -16.41 60.19 -8.36
CA ILE A 168 -16.47 60.99 -9.58
C ILE A 168 -17.37 62.21 -9.35
N TYR A 169 -18.55 62.01 -8.77
CA TYR A 169 -19.45 63.11 -8.41
C TYR A 169 -18.80 64.08 -7.43
N ARG A 170 -18.14 63.57 -6.37
CA ARG A 170 -17.45 64.38 -5.36
C ARG A 170 -16.31 65.20 -5.99
N TYR A 171 -15.54 64.60 -6.89
CA TYR A 171 -14.50 65.28 -7.66
C TYR A 171 -15.09 66.41 -8.52
N ASN A 172 -16.16 66.15 -9.27
CA ASN A 172 -16.82 67.14 -10.10
C ASN A 172 -17.40 68.31 -9.29
N VAL A 173 -17.96 68.05 -8.11
CA VAL A 173 -18.48 69.09 -7.20
C VAL A 173 -17.35 69.96 -6.65
N VAL A 174 -16.22 69.36 -6.25
CA VAL A 174 -15.02 70.10 -5.78
C VAL A 174 -14.44 70.95 -6.91
N ALA A 175 -14.31 70.40 -8.12
CA ALA A 175 -13.87 71.13 -9.31
C ALA A 175 -14.76 72.34 -9.61
N LYS A 176 -16.10 72.18 -9.51
CA LYS A 176 -17.06 73.27 -9.70
C LYS A 176 -16.96 74.35 -8.61
N LYS A 177 -16.70 73.98 -7.35
CA LYS A 177 -16.47 74.93 -6.24
C LYS A 177 -15.15 75.69 -6.41
N LEU A 178 -14.08 75.03 -6.82
CA LEU A 178 -12.79 75.67 -7.12
C LEU A 178 -12.91 76.64 -8.30
N ALA A 179 -13.62 76.27 -9.36
CA ALA A 179 -13.92 77.16 -10.48
C ALA A 179 -14.72 78.40 -10.04
N ARG A 180 -15.69 78.23 -9.14
CA ARG A 180 -16.44 79.36 -8.55
C ARG A 180 -15.56 80.27 -7.69
N ARG A 181 -14.67 79.72 -6.86
CA ARG A 181 -13.71 80.51 -6.06
C ARG A 181 -12.75 81.32 -6.93
N ARG A 182 -12.21 80.71 -7.98
CA ARG A 182 -11.38 81.42 -8.97
C ARG A 182 -12.15 82.52 -9.70
N ALA A 183 -13.41 82.28 -10.04
CA ALA A 183 -14.26 83.31 -10.65
C ALA A 183 -14.60 84.46 -9.68
N THR A 184 -14.79 84.19 -8.39
CA THR A 184 -14.97 85.25 -7.37
C THR A 184 -13.68 86.01 -7.11
N GLU A 185 -12.54 85.32 -7.05
CA GLU A 185 -11.21 85.96 -6.93
C GLU A 185 -10.95 86.89 -8.11
N GLN A 186 -11.24 86.45 -9.35
CA GLN A 186 -11.16 87.30 -10.54
C GLN A 186 -12.11 88.52 -10.47
N LYS A 187 -13.34 88.35 -9.98
CA LYS A 187 -14.28 89.47 -9.79
C LYS A 187 -13.84 90.43 -8.68
N THR A 188 -13.28 89.94 -7.58
CA THR A 188 -12.73 90.80 -6.51
C THR A 188 -11.50 91.56 -6.98
N ILE A 189 -10.62 90.93 -7.76
CA ILE A 189 -9.47 91.59 -8.40
C ILE A 189 -9.97 92.69 -9.35
N ALA A 190 -10.99 92.42 -10.16
CA ALA A 190 -11.61 93.43 -11.03
C ALA A 190 -12.21 94.61 -10.23
N SER A 191 -12.92 94.37 -9.13
CA SER A 191 -13.49 95.45 -8.30
C SER A 191 -12.46 96.28 -7.52
N VAL A 192 -11.31 95.71 -7.16
CA VAL A 192 -10.20 96.44 -6.51
C VAL A 192 -9.46 97.34 -7.51
N VAL A 193 -9.38 96.90 -8.77
CA VAL A 193 -8.85 97.72 -9.88
C VAL A 193 -9.77 98.89 -10.22
N ASP A 194 -11.10 98.70 -10.18
CA ASP A 194 -12.08 99.78 -10.43
C ASP A 194 -12.25 100.76 -9.25
N GLY A 195 -12.00 100.33 -8.00
CA GLY A 195 -12.07 101.18 -6.80
C GLY A 195 -10.85 102.08 -6.57
N SER A 196 -9.74 101.85 -7.29
CA SER A 196 -8.51 102.65 -7.19
C SER A 196 -8.46 103.83 -8.18
N ASN A 197 -9.57 104.11 -8.87
CA ASN A 197 -9.68 105.15 -9.90
C ASN A 197 -10.81 106.16 -9.58
N LYS A 198 -10.82 106.65 -8.33
CA LYS A 198 -11.58 107.83 -7.89
C LYS A 198 -10.68 108.73 -7.05
#